data_AF-M3XJ43-F1
#
_entry.id   AF-M3XJ43-F1
#
_cell.length_a   1.000
_cell.length_b   1.000
_cell.length_c   1.000
_cell.angle_alpha   90.00
_cell.angle_beta   90.00
_cell.angle_gamma   90.00
#
_symmetry.space_group_name_H-M   'P 1'
#
loop_
_entity.id
_entity.type
_entity.pdbx_description
1 polymer ?
#
loop_
_entity_poly.entity_id
_entity_poly.type
_entity_poly.pdbx_seq_one_letter_code
_entity_poly.pdbx_strand_id
1 'polypeptide(L)'
;MLFAIYLLPLGAIAERYGLGFHCYADDVQLYLAFPANSSEVPPVLEKCLVEIQSWMAGSWLRLNPKKTEIVLVGRERVCKNLLGTLSPPSLSGVDLRVVKVTKSLGVFLDASLTLERQISSVVSSGFFHLRNIRRLSPVLPHDSLATLMHAFVISCLDYCNALYAGLPLRAISRLQLVQNAAARVVLNVSRFDHITPTLQKLHWLPIRWRITFKVLVLVFMALNDLGPAYLRDLLMPYIPARPLRSESGKFLVVPRFRSKLGERSFSYQAAVSWNTLPLCLKSSPSLSIFKSRLKTFLFESAFVGM
;
A
#
# COMPACT_ATOMS: atom_id res chain seq x y z
N MET A 1 -12.12 -2.07 20.85
CA MET A 1 -10.80 -2.05 21.53
C MET A 1 -10.55 -3.31 22.35
N LEU A 2 -11.49 -3.73 23.20
CA LEU A 2 -11.37 -4.95 24.02
C LEU A 2 -11.04 -6.22 23.20
N PHE A 3 -11.68 -6.40 22.04
CA PHE A 3 -11.39 -7.54 21.17
C PHE A 3 -9.95 -7.56 20.64
N ALA A 4 -9.36 -6.40 20.32
CA ALA A 4 -7.97 -6.34 19.88
C ALA A 4 -7.00 -6.66 21.03
N ILE A 5 -7.29 -6.20 22.24
CA ILE A 5 -6.54 -6.55 23.45
C ILE A 5 -6.63 -8.06 23.72
N TYR A 6 -7.82 -8.63 23.54
CA TYR A 6 -8.07 -10.05 23.70
C TYR A 6 -7.21 -10.91 22.77
N LEU A 7 -6.93 -10.45 21.55
CA LEU A 7 -6.10 -11.16 20.57
C LEU A 7 -4.59 -10.94 20.73
N LEU A 8 -4.13 -10.08 21.65
CA LEU A 8 -2.69 -9.82 21.85
C LEU A 8 -1.84 -11.08 22.09
N PRO A 9 -2.30 -12.11 22.83
CA PRO A 9 -1.51 -13.33 23.01
C PRO A 9 -1.17 -14.05 21.71
N LEU A 10 -1.96 -13.88 20.64
CA LEU A 10 -1.64 -14.46 19.32
C LEU A 10 -0.33 -13.91 18.76
N GLY A 11 -0.06 -12.61 18.97
CA GLY A 11 1.20 -12.00 18.59
C GLY A 11 2.38 -12.61 19.35
N ALA A 12 2.25 -12.78 20.67
CA ALA A 12 3.27 -13.41 21.49
C ALA A 12 3.53 -14.88 21.09
N ILE A 13 2.48 -15.63 20.72
CA ILE A 13 2.62 -16.99 20.18
C ILE A 13 3.42 -16.95 18.87
N ALA A 14 3.04 -16.10 17.92
CA ALA A 14 3.71 -15.97 16.63
C ALA A 14 5.19 -15.60 16.76
N GLU A 15 5.51 -14.65 17.64
CA GLU A 15 6.88 -14.19 17.89
C GLU A 15 7.79 -15.30 18.44
N ARG A 16 7.28 -16.22 19.29
CA ARG A 16 8.06 -17.37 19.79
C ARG A 16 8.53 -18.32 18.69
N TYR A 17 7.81 -18.36 17.57
CA TYR A 17 8.19 -19.13 16.38
C TYR A 17 8.96 -18.29 15.35
N GLY A 18 9.23 -17.01 15.64
CA GLY A 18 9.90 -16.09 14.71
C GLY A 18 9.00 -15.61 13.56
N LEU A 19 7.67 -15.73 13.68
CA LEU A 19 6.73 -15.19 12.70
C LEU A 19 6.37 -13.75 13.04
N GLY A 20 6.24 -12.93 12.01
CA GLY A 20 5.61 -11.62 12.11
C GLY A 20 4.09 -11.74 12.19
N PHE A 21 3.46 -10.77 12.85
CA PHE A 21 2.04 -10.78 13.16
C PHE A 21 1.39 -9.42 12.88
N HIS A 22 0.24 -9.44 12.19
CA HIS A 22 -0.66 -8.31 12.10
C HIS A 22 -2.09 -8.75 12.39
N CYS A 23 -2.85 -7.87 13.04
CA CYS A 23 -4.26 -8.10 13.35
C CYS A 23 -5.06 -6.83 13.10
N TYR A 24 -6.22 -7.00 12.46
CA TYR A 24 -7.22 -5.95 12.28
C TYR A 24 -8.60 -6.55 12.47
N ALA A 25 -9.28 -6.20 13.56
CA ALA A 25 -10.50 -6.88 13.99
C ALA A 25 -10.29 -8.41 14.03
N ASP A 26 -11.07 -9.19 13.29
CA ASP A 26 -10.96 -10.65 13.18
C ASP A 26 -9.96 -11.11 12.11
N ASP A 27 -9.49 -10.22 11.24
CA ASP A 27 -8.48 -10.55 10.22
C ASP A 27 -7.09 -10.63 10.88
N VAL A 28 -6.53 -11.83 10.93
CA VAL A 28 -5.17 -12.11 11.42
C VAL A 28 -4.27 -12.50 10.27
N GLN A 29 -3.04 -11.99 10.29
CA GLN A 29 -2.02 -12.28 9.28
C GLN A 29 -0.73 -12.70 9.97
N LEU A 30 -0.23 -13.85 9.54
CA LEU A 30 1.09 -14.35 9.89
C LEU A 30 1.98 -14.24 8.66
N TYR A 31 3.21 -13.77 8.85
CA TYR A 31 4.18 -13.68 7.76
C TYR A 31 5.56 -14.08 8.22
N LEU A 32 6.30 -14.72 7.31
CA LEU A 32 7.65 -15.18 7.53
C LEU A 32 8.46 -14.97 6.25
N ALA A 33 9.59 -14.29 6.36
CA ALA A 33 10.55 -14.15 5.28
C ALA A 33 11.65 -15.19 5.47
N PHE A 34 11.95 -15.96 4.44
CA PHE A 34 12.93 -17.03 4.51
C PHE A 34 13.69 -17.20 3.18
N PRO A 35 14.94 -17.71 3.22
CA PRO A 35 15.68 -18.08 2.01
C PRO A 35 15.01 -19.21 1.24
N ALA A 36 15.06 -19.17 -0.09
CA ALA A 36 14.42 -20.15 -0.98
C ALA A 36 14.89 -21.61 -0.80
N ASN A 37 16.01 -21.83 -0.12
CA ASN A 37 16.60 -23.14 0.15
C ASN A 37 16.32 -23.64 1.58
N SER A 38 15.50 -22.94 2.36
CA SER A 38 15.15 -23.36 3.71
C SER A 38 14.03 -24.41 3.70
N SER A 39 14.30 -25.59 4.26
CA SER A 39 13.32 -26.66 4.46
C SER A 39 12.59 -26.59 5.81
N GLU A 40 13.04 -25.74 6.73
CA GLU A 40 12.53 -25.67 8.11
C GLU A 40 11.22 -24.86 8.24
N VAL A 41 10.82 -24.18 7.19
CA VAL A 41 9.73 -23.20 7.22
C VAL A 41 8.34 -23.81 7.40
N PRO A 42 7.92 -24.85 6.64
CA PRO A 42 6.61 -25.45 6.84
C PRO A 42 6.41 -26.01 8.25
N PRO A 43 7.36 -26.77 8.83
CA PRO A 43 7.20 -27.27 10.20
C PRO A 43 7.04 -26.18 11.26
N VAL A 44 7.75 -25.06 11.13
CA VAL A 44 7.64 -23.92 12.06
C VAL A 44 6.26 -23.27 11.96
N LEU A 45 5.77 -23.05 10.73
CA LEU A 45 4.45 -22.50 10.48
C LEU A 45 3.33 -23.43 11.00
N GLU A 46 3.42 -24.73 10.75
CA GLU A 46 2.45 -25.71 11.25
C GLU A 46 2.39 -25.75 12.78
N LYS A 47 3.55 -25.80 13.46
CA LYS A 47 3.60 -25.76 14.93
C LYS A 47 2.98 -24.48 15.50
N CYS A 48 3.29 -23.34 14.89
CA CYS A 48 2.71 -22.05 15.27
C CYS A 48 1.17 -22.04 15.09
N LEU A 49 0.69 -22.53 13.95
CA LEU A 49 -0.74 -22.61 13.66
C LEU A 49 -1.48 -23.54 14.62
N VAL A 50 -0.88 -24.67 15.00
CA VAL A 50 -1.44 -25.59 16.01
C VAL A 50 -1.54 -24.90 17.36
N GLU A 51 -0.50 -24.20 17.82
CA GLU A 51 -0.55 -23.51 19.11
C GLU A 51 -1.57 -22.36 19.11
N ILE A 52 -1.63 -21.57 18.03
CA ILE A 52 -2.66 -20.54 17.84
C ILE A 52 -4.04 -21.16 17.90
N GLN A 53 -4.25 -22.28 17.23
CA GLN A 53 -5.54 -22.97 17.26
C GLN A 53 -5.91 -23.45 18.66
N SER A 54 -4.98 -24.07 19.38
CA SER A 54 -5.19 -24.53 20.76
C SER A 54 -5.52 -23.36 21.69
N TRP A 55 -4.80 -22.25 21.56
CA TRP A 55 -5.07 -21.04 22.34
C TRP A 55 -6.45 -20.46 22.00
N MET A 56 -6.81 -20.36 20.71
CA MET A 56 -8.12 -19.86 20.30
C MET A 56 -9.25 -20.74 20.86
N ALA A 57 -9.11 -22.06 20.78
CA ALA A 57 -10.09 -23.00 21.32
C ALA A 57 -10.25 -22.85 22.85
N GLY A 58 -9.15 -22.74 23.60
CA GLY A 58 -9.17 -22.46 25.04
C GLY A 58 -9.74 -21.07 25.38
N SER A 59 -9.68 -20.15 24.42
CA SER A 59 -10.21 -18.79 24.47
C SER A 59 -11.60 -18.67 23.83
N TRP A 60 -12.34 -19.77 23.66
CA TRP A 60 -13.70 -19.76 23.11
C TRP A 60 -13.84 -19.12 21.70
N LEU A 61 -12.75 -19.11 20.95
CA LEU A 61 -12.68 -18.65 19.56
C LEU A 61 -12.48 -19.84 18.63
N ARG A 62 -13.03 -19.73 17.41
CA ARG A 62 -12.89 -20.76 16.37
C ARG A 62 -12.11 -20.21 15.19
N LEU A 63 -10.90 -20.76 14.97
CA LEU A 63 -10.17 -20.56 13.73
C LEU A 63 -10.96 -21.21 12.57
N ASN A 64 -11.06 -20.53 11.43
CA ASN A 64 -11.81 -21.00 10.27
C ASN A 64 -10.86 -21.48 9.16
N PRO A 65 -10.59 -22.79 9.04
CA PRO A 65 -9.67 -23.31 8.03
C PRO A 65 -10.12 -22.98 6.60
N LYS A 66 -11.44 -22.91 6.34
CA LYS A 66 -11.98 -22.61 5.01
C LYS A 66 -11.70 -21.17 4.55
N LYS A 67 -11.54 -20.24 5.49
CA LYS A 67 -11.18 -18.84 5.21
C LYS A 67 -9.67 -18.58 5.33
N THR A 68 -8.91 -19.54 5.86
CA THR A 68 -7.46 -19.38 6.07
C THR A 68 -6.76 -19.73 4.76
N GLU A 69 -6.07 -18.74 4.19
CA GLU A 69 -5.37 -18.87 2.91
C GLU A 69 -3.87 -18.66 3.11
N ILE A 70 -3.06 -19.35 2.30
CA ILE A 70 -1.61 -19.17 2.25
C ILE A 70 -1.25 -18.52 0.93
N VAL A 71 -0.45 -17.46 0.97
CA VAL A 71 0.15 -16.84 -0.21
C VAL A 71 1.65 -16.90 -0.11
N LEU A 72 2.28 -17.64 -1.03
CA LEU A 72 3.73 -17.67 -1.16
C LEU A 72 4.20 -16.54 -2.08
N VAL A 73 4.78 -15.50 -1.49
CA VAL A 73 5.25 -14.32 -2.22
C VAL A 73 6.72 -14.50 -2.64
N GLY A 74 7.00 -14.32 -3.92
CA GLY A 74 8.37 -14.45 -4.42
C GLY A 74 8.49 -14.49 -5.94
N ARG A 75 9.68 -14.83 -6.43
CA ARG A 75 9.90 -15.03 -7.87
C ARG A 75 9.16 -16.29 -8.30
N GLU A 76 8.42 -16.22 -9.40
CA GLU A 76 7.56 -17.31 -9.87
C GLU A 76 8.27 -18.67 -9.96
N ARG A 77 9.51 -18.70 -10.48
CA ARG A 77 10.32 -19.94 -10.56
C ARG A 77 10.61 -20.53 -9.17
N VAL A 78 10.94 -19.67 -8.20
CA VAL A 78 11.23 -20.07 -6.83
C VAL A 78 9.96 -20.59 -6.16
N CYS A 79 8.85 -19.86 -6.27
CA CYS A 79 7.57 -20.28 -5.70
C CYS A 79 7.10 -21.62 -6.29
N LYS A 80 7.26 -21.83 -7.62
CA LYS A 80 6.91 -23.10 -8.26
C LYS A 80 7.74 -24.28 -7.73
N ASN A 81 9.06 -24.08 -7.59
CA ASN A 81 9.93 -25.12 -7.05
C ASN A 81 9.59 -25.46 -5.59
N LEU A 82 9.31 -24.44 -4.77
CA LEU A 82 8.89 -24.62 -3.38
C LEU A 82 7.53 -25.33 -3.28
N LEU A 83 6.54 -24.96 -4.10
CA LEU A 83 5.24 -25.64 -4.10
C LEU A 83 5.32 -27.09 -4.59
N GLY A 84 6.32 -27.43 -5.41
CA GLY A 84 6.57 -28.81 -5.83
C GLY A 84 7.29 -29.66 -4.79
N THR A 85 7.85 -29.04 -3.73
CA THR A 85 8.69 -29.71 -2.72
C THR A 85 8.11 -29.64 -1.32
N LEU A 86 7.28 -28.65 -1.01
CA LEU A 86 6.64 -28.46 0.28
C LEU A 86 5.20 -28.98 0.24
N SER A 87 4.86 -29.85 1.18
CA SER A 87 3.46 -30.15 1.47
C SER A 87 2.77 -28.88 1.99
N PRO A 88 1.51 -28.61 1.59
CA PRO A 88 0.76 -27.50 2.15
C PRO A 88 0.59 -27.71 3.67
N PRO A 89 0.74 -26.65 4.49
CA PRO A 89 0.47 -26.75 5.91
C PRO A 89 -0.93 -27.27 6.17
N SER A 90 -1.07 -28.26 7.04
CA SER A 90 -2.37 -28.76 7.46
C SER A 90 -2.81 -28.12 8.79
N LEU A 91 -4.10 -27.82 8.91
CA LEU A 91 -4.72 -27.30 10.13
C LEU A 91 -5.92 -28.19 10.47
N SER A 92 -5.84 -28.93 11.59
CA SER A 92 -6.87 -29.91 11.99
C SER A 92 -7.18 -30.96 10.92
N GLY A 93 -6.16 -31.47 10.22
CA GLY A 93 -6.33 -32.45 9.15
C GLY A 93 -6.97 -31.88 7.88
N VAL A 94 -7.12 -30.55 7.78
CA VAL A 94 -7.54 -29.86 6.56
C VAL A 94 -6.34 -29.12 5.98
N ASP A 95 -5.96 -29.46 4.75
CA ASP A 95 -4.89 -28.76 4.05
C ASP A 95 -5.29 -27.31 3.77
N LEU A 96 -4.43 -26.38 4.17
CA LEU A 96 -4.67 -24.97 3.92
C LEU A 96 -4.53 -24.66 2.43
N ARG A 97 -5.43 -23.81 1.94
CA ARG A 97 -5.47 -23.46 0.53
C ARG A 97 -4.33 -22.51 0.19
N VAL A 98 -3.40 -22.96 -0.65
CA VAL A 98 -2.43 -22.07 -1.26
C VAL A 98 -3.07 -21.33 -2.44
N VAL A 99 -3.09 -20.00 -2.38
CA VAL A 99 -3.69 -19.15 -3.40
C VAL A 99 -2.65 -18.25 -4.06
N LYS A 100 -2.86 -17.95 -5.35
CA LYS A 100 -2.01 -16.99 -6.08
C LYS A 100 -2.37 -15.53 -5.76
N VAL A 101 -3.60 -15.30 -5.28
CA VAL A 101 -4.11 -13.96 -4.95
C VAL A 101 -5.01 -14.07 -3.73
N THR A 102 -4.78 -13.25 -2.72
CA THR A 102 -5.65 -13.10 -1.56
C THR A 102 -6.11 -11.66 -1.42
N LYS A 103 -7.19 -11.42 -0.66
CA LYS A 103 -7.69 -10.08 -0.37
C LYS A 103 -7.38 -9.76 1.10
N SER A 104 -6.56 -8.75 1.33
CA SER A 104 -6.19 -8.25 2.65
C SER A 104 -6.71 -6.83 2.82
N LEU A 105 -7.56 -6.59 3.82
CA LEU A 105 -8.09 -5.26 4.17
C LEU A 105 -8.60 -4.47 2.95
N GLY A 106 -9.31 -5.14 2.04
CA GLY A 106 -9.84 -4.51 0.83
C GLY A 106 -8.90 -4.51 -0.39
N VAL A 107 -7.64 -4.90 -0.24
CA VAL A 107 -6.62 -4.90 -1.31
C VAL A 107 -6.31 -6.31 -1.79
N PHE A 108 -6.32 -6.52 -3.10
CA PHE A 108 -5.86 -7.78 -3.69
C PHE A 108 -4.33 -7.84 -3.77
N LEU A 109 -3.73 -8.83 -3.11
CA LEU A 109 -2.30 -9.11 -3.14
C LEU A 109 -2.06 -10.39 -3.91
N ASP A 110 -1.33 -10.31 -5.02
CA ASP A 110 -0.87 -11.48 -5.78
C ASP A 110 0.53 -11.92 -5.34
N ALA A 111 0.83 -13.21 -5.51
CA ALA A 111 2.11 -13.82 -5.17
C ALA A 111 3.34 -13.14 -5.82
N SER A 112 3.15 -12.52 -6.98
CA SER A 112 4.19 -11.78 -7.71
C SER A 112 4.22 -10.28 -7.36
N LEU A 113 3.33 -9.84 -6.46
CA LEU A 113 3.11 -8.45 -6.04
C LEU A 113 2.91 -7.49 -7.22
N THR A 114 2.35 -7.94 -8.34
CA THR A 114 2.08 -7.09 -9.52
C THR A 114 0.94 -6.10 -9.30
N LEU A 115 0.03 -6.40 -8.37
CA LEU A 115 -1.20 -5.67 -8.05
C LEU A 115 -2.15 -5.54 -9.26
N GLU A 116 -2.00 -6.38 -10.29
CA GLU A 116 -2.79 -6.25 -11.53
C GLU A 116 -4.29 -6.44 -11.29
N ARG A 117 -4.67 -7.43 -10.46
CA ARG A 117 -6.06 -7.65 -10.04
C ARG A 117 -6.59 -6.47 -9.22
N GLN A 118 -5.77 -5.90 -8.35
CA GLN A 118 -6.12 -4.75 -7.54
C GLN A 118 -6.40 -3.52 -8.42
N ILE A 119 -5.48 -3.19 -9.33
CA ILE A 119 -5.65 -2.07 -10.27
C ILE A 119 -6.92 -2.27 -11.11
N SER A 120 -7.14 -3.48 -11.63
CA SER A 120 -8.35 -3.79 -12.41
C SER A 120 -9.64 -3.61 -11.59
N SER A 121 -9.63 -4.05 -10.32
CA SER A 121 -10.77 -3.88 -9.41
C SER A 121 -11.06 -2.40 -9.13
N VAL A 122 -10.03 -1.61 -8.84
CA VAL A 122 -10.15 -0.16 -8.57
C VAL A 122 -10.63 0.59 -9.81
N VAL A 123 -10.08 0.27 -10.98
CA VAL A 123 -10.49 0.87 -12.26
C VAL A 123 -11.96 0.55 -12.57
N SER A 124 -12.36 -0.72 -12.39
CA SER A 124 -13.74 -1.15 -12.60
C SER A 124 -14.71 -0.43 -11.66
N SER A 125 -14.39 -0.38 -10.35
CA SER A 125 -15.19 0.33 -9.35
C SER A 125 -15.26 1.84 -9.64
N GLY A 126 -14.14 2.47 -9.99
CA GLY A 126 -14.09 3.89 -10.34
C GLY A 126 -14.96 4.23 -11.54
N PHE A 127 -14.91 3.43 -12.63
CA PHE A 127 -15.79 3.64 -13.78
C PHE A 127 -17.26 3.32 -13.50
N PHE A 128 -17.54 2.34 -12.62
CA PHE A 128 -18.90 2.05 -12.18
C PHE A 128 -19.51 3.27 -11.47
N HIS A 129 -18.82 3.83 -10.48
CA HIS A 129 -19.28 5.04 -9.77
C HIS A 129 -19.38 6.23 -10.71
N LEU A 130 -18.40 6.44 -11.58
CA LEU A 130 -18.40 7.53 -12.56
C LEU A 130 -19.62 7.45 -13.50
N ARG A 131 -19.95 6.26 -14.01
CA ARG A 131 -21.12 6.07 -14.89
C ARG A 131 -22.42 6.44 -14.19
N ASN A 132 -22.57 6.07 -12.92
CA ASN A 132 -23.76 6.38 -12.13
C ASN A 132 -23.86 7.88 -11.85
N ILE A 133 -22.76 8.52 -11.43
CA ILE A 133 -22.72 9.96 -11.16
C ILE A 133 -22.96 10.77 -12.43
N ARG A 134 -22.39 10.35 -13.57
CA ARG A 134 -22.59 11.03 -14.86
C ARG A 134 -24.05 11.08 -15.31
N ARG A 135 -24.89 10.09 -14.93
CA ARG A 135 -26.33 10.14 -15.23
C ARG A 135 -27.04 11.24 -14.44
N LEU A 136 -26.52 11.57 -13.26
CA LEU A 136 -27.04 12.61 -12.38
C LEU A 136 -26.45 13.99 -12.68
N SER A 137 -25.37 14.08 -13.45
CA SER A 137 -24.69 15.35 -13.71
C SER A 137 -25.58 16.44 -14.33
N PRO A 138 -26.58 16.17 -15.20
CA PRO A 138 -27.43 17.23 -15.75
C PRO A 138 -28.34 17.91 -14.72
N VAL A 139 -28.62 17.27 -13.58
CA VAL A 139 -29.56 17.75 -12.56
C VAL A 139 -28.88 18.20 -11.28
N LEU A 140 -27.56 18.00 -11.16
CA LEU A 140 -26.80 18.33 -9.98
C LEU A 140 -26.10 19.69 -10.13
N PRO A 141 -26.12 20.54 -9.08
CA PRO A 141 -25.21 21.68 -9.00
C PRO A 141 -23.74 21.22 -9.11
N HIS A 142 -22.90 22.08 -9.68
CA HIS A 142 -21.48 21.79 -9.90
C HIS A 142 -20.75 21.34 -8.63
N ASP A 143 -20.99 22.00 -7.50
CA ASP A 143 -20.32 21.69 -6.23
C ASP A 143 -20.75 20.33 -5.65
N SER A 144 -22.02 19.98 -5.80
CA SER A 144 -22.55 18.66 -5.44
C SER A 144 -21.97 17.57 -6.33
N LEU A 145 -21.86 17.82 -7.64
CA LEU A 145 -21.22 16.91 -8.59
C LEU A 145 -19.74 16.68 -8.24
N ALA A 146 -18.99 17.75 -7.96
CA ALA A 146 -17.61 17.66 -7.53
C ALA A 146 -17.47 16.85 -6.23
N THR A 147 -18.35 17.10 -5.26
CA THR A 147 -18.38 16.38 -3.97
C THR A 147 -18.62 14.88 -4.17
N LEU A 148 -19.62 14.50 -4.98
CA LEU A 148 -19.88 13.09 -5.31
C LEU A 148 -18.70 12.44 -6.04
N MET A 149 -18.10 13.15 -6.98
CA MET A 149 -16.94 12.65 -7.71
C MET A 149 -15.77 12.39 -6.75
N HIS A 150 -15.53 13.29 -5.80
CA HIS A 150 -14.53 13.10 -4.77
C HIS A 150 -14.85 11.93 -3.84
N ALA A 151 -16.09 11.86 -3.35
CA ALA A 151 -16.53 10.88 -2.36
C ALA A 151 -16.52 9.44 -2.87
N PHE A 152 -16.80 9.20 -4.17
CA PHE A 152 -16.93 7.85 -4.72
C PHE A 152 -15.82 7.46 -5.69
N VAL A 153 -15.31 8.37 -6.51
CA VAL A 153 -14.30 8.05 -7.53
C VAL A 153 -12.90 8.34 -7.02
N ILE A 154 -12.67 9.55 -6.52
CA ILE A 154 -11.33 9.95 -6.07
C ILE A 154 -10.91 9.20 -4.79
N SER A 155 -11.83 9.01 -3.84
CA SER A 155 -11.61 8.20 -2.64
C SER A 155 -11.21 6.75 -2.96
N CYS A 156 -11.86 6.14 -3.97
CA CYS A 156 -11.54 4.79 -4.46
C CYS A 156 -10.10 4.74 -5.02
N LEU A 157 -9.68 5.77 -5.75
CA LEU A 157 -8.31 5.89 -6.28
C LEU A 157 -7.27 6.17 -5.19
N ASP A 158 -7.67 6.79 -4.06
CA ASP A 158 -6.79 7.10 -2.93
C ASP A 158 -6.65 5.98 -1.90
N TYR A 159 -7.60 5.06 -1.87
CA TYR A 159 -7.60 3.95 -0.92
C TYR A 159 -6.35 3.08 -1.15
N CYS A 160 -5.50 2.98 -0.11
CA CYS A 160 -4.23 2.24 -0.10
C CYS A 160 -3.28 2.58 -1.27
N ASN A 161 -3.37 3.77 -1.86
CA ASN A 161 -2.63 4.10 -3.08
C ASN A 161 -1.09 4.16 -2.90
N ALA A 162 -0.57 4.25 -1.68
CA ALA A 162 0.85 4.13 -1.40
C ALA A 162 1.44 2.79 -1.88
N LEU A 163 0.64 1.71 -1.90
CA LEU A 163 1.05 0.39 -2.39
C LEU A 163 1.37 0.38 -3.90
N TYR A 164 0.89 1.39 -4.64
CA TYR A 164 1.11 1.52 -6.07
C TYR A 164 2.46 2.16 -6.40
N ALA A 165 3.26 2.54 -5.40
CA ALA A 165 4.58 3.10 -5.59
C ALA A 165 5.49 2.13 -6.37
N GLY A 166 6.21 2.68 -7.35
CA GLY A 166 7.09 1.92 -8.24
C GLY A 166 6.38 0.92 -9.19
N LEU A 167 5.04 0.89 -9.26
CA LEU A 167 4.35 0.11 -10.29
C LEU A 167 4.68 0.62 -11.70
N PRO A 168 4.63 -0.26 -12.72
CA PRO A 168 4.81 0.15 -14.11
C PRO A 168 3.85 1.26 -14.52
N LEU A 169 4.31 2.22 -15.33
CA LEU A 169 3.48 3.34 -15.80
C LEU A 169 2.20 2.88 -16.53
N ARG A 170 2.23 1.73 -17.21
CA ARG A 170 1.05 1.12 -17.84
C ARG A 170 -0.07 0.77 -16.84
N ALA A 171 0.26 0.44 -15.59
CA ALA A 171 -0.72 0.15 -14.56
C ALA A 171 -1.28 1.47 -14.00
N ILE A 172 -0.40 2.43 -13.74
CA ILE A 172 -0.77 3.76 -13.23
C ILE A 172 -1.62 4.54 -14.25
N SER A 173 -1.33 4.40 -15.55
CA SER A 173 -2.09 5.08 -16.60
C SER A 173 -3.56 4.67 -16.62
N ARG A 174 -3.89 3.42 -16.27
CA ARG A 174 -5.28 2.95 -16.16
C ARG A 174 -6.04 3.66 -15.05
N LEU A 175 -5.40 3.90 -13.91
CA LEU A 175 -5.97 4.72 -12.83
C LEU A 175 -6.09 6.19 -13.27
N GLN A 176 -5.11 6.71 -14.00
CA GLN A 176 -5.13 8.07 -14.53
C GLN A 176 -6.32 8.28 -15.49
N LEU A 177 -6.68 7.28 -16.30
CA LEU A 177 -7.86 7.35 -17.18
C LEU A 177 -9.16 7.55 -16.39
N VAL A 178 -9.30 6.89 -15.23
CA VAL A 178 -10.46 7.09 -14.34
C VAL A 178 -10.49 8.53 -13.83
N GLN A 179 -9.36 9.04 -13.33
CA GLN A 179 -9.27 10.43 -12.85
C GLN A 179 -9.56 11.43 -13.97
N ASN A 180 -9.03 11.20 -15.17
CA ASN A 180 -9.23 12.08 -16.32
C ASN A 180 -10.70 12.10 -16.74
N ALA A 181 -11.36 10.94 -16.76
CA ALA A 181 -12.79 10.85 -17.06
C ALA A 181 -13.61 11.57 -15.98
N ALA A 182 -13.25 11.41 -14.70
CA ALA A 182 -13.90 12.09 -13.59
C ALA A 182 -13.78 13.62 -13.71
N ALA A 183 -12.58 14.12 -13.99
CA ALA A 183 -12.31 15.55 -14.16
C ALA A 183 -13.12 16.15 -15.31
N ARG A 184 -13.22 15.43 -16.44
CA ARG A 184 -14.04 15.84 -17.59
C ARG A 184 -15.53 15.92 -17.26
N VAL A 185 -16.05 14.99 -16.46
CA VAL A 185 -17.46 15.03 -16.03
C VAL A 185 -17.71 16.24 -15.13
N VAL A 186 -16.82 16.55 -14.19
CA VAL A 186 -16.98 17.69 -13.28
C VAL A 186 -17.00 19.02 -14.05
N LEU A 187 -16.06 19.23 -14.97
CA LEU A 187 -15.95 20.49 -15.73
C LEU A 187 -16.70 20.49 -17.07
N ASN A 188 -17.46 19.43 -17.37
CA ASN A 188 -18.13 19.24 -18.65
C ASN A 188 -17.24 19.48 -19.89
N VAL A 189 -16.05 18.86 -19.88
CA VAL A 189 -15.02 19.01 -20.92
C VAL A 189 -15.11 17.87 -21.94
N SER A 190 -14.82 18.14 -23.22
CA SER A 190 -14.88 17.13 -24.27
C SER A 190 -13.87 16.01 -24.02
N ARG A 191 -14.19 14.81 -24.52
CA ARG A 191 -13.27 13.66 -24.47
C ARG A 191 -11.98 13.88 -25.26
N PHE A 192 -12.03 14.76 -26.27
CA PHE A 192 -10.92 15.06 -27.17
C PHE A 192 -10.03 16.19 -26.66
N ASP A 193 -10.52 17.00 -25.72
CA ASP A 193 -9.73 18.09 -25.16
C ASP A 193 -8.57 17.55 -24.34
N HIS A 194 -7.47 18.30 -24.40
CA HIS A 194 -6.30 18.02 -23.60
C HIS A 194 -6.65 18.09 -22.10
N ILE A 195 -6.23 17.09 -21.33
CA ILE A 195 -6.71 16.93 -19.95
C ILE A 195 -5.96 17.83 -18.96
N THR A 196 -4.73 18.23 -19.26
CA THR A 196 -3.88 18.98 -18.32
C THR A 196 -4.53 20.29 -17.81
N PRO A 197 -5.11 21.16 -18.65
CA PRO A 197 -5.81 22.36 -18.19
C PRO A 197 -6.98 22.04 -17.25
N THR A 198 -7.68 20.94 -17.49
CA THR A 198 -8.81 20.49 -16.66
C THR A 198 -8.34 20.11 -15.25
N LEU A 199 -7.25 19.32 -15.16
CA LEU A 199 -6.67 18.94 -13.88
C LEU A 199 -6.08 20.15 -13.13
N GLN A 200 -5.48 21.10 -13.85
CA GLN A 200 -4.98 22.34 -13.26
C GLN A 200 -6.11 23.17 -12.66
N LYS A 201 -7.20 23.39 -13.41
CA LYS A 201 -8.38 24.15 -12.96
C LYS A 201 -9.04 23.53 -11.73
N LEU A 202 -9.04 22.19 -11.63
CA LEU A 202 -9.57 21.48 -10.47
C LEU A 202 -8.58 21.38 -9.30
N HIS A 203 -7.32 21.81 -9.47
CA HIS A 203 -6.23 21.54 -8.54
C HIS A 203 -6.05 20.05 -8.20
N TRP A 204 -6.27 19.18 -9.20
CA TRP A 204 -6.13 17.72 -9.07
C TRP A 204 -4.74 17.26 -9.49
N LEU A 205 -3.99 16.71 -8.53
CA LEU A 205 -2.71 16.06 -8.82
C LEU A 205 -2.92 14.82 -9.70
N PRO A 206 -2.10 14.58 -10.74
CA PRO A 206 -2.09 13.32 -11.46
C PRO A 206 -1.80 12.13 -10.53
N ILE A 207 -2.33 10.95 -10.82
CA ILE A 207 -2.27 9.76 -9.95
C ILE A 207 -0.86 9.43 -9.48
N ARG A 208 0.15 9.51 -10.38
CA ARG A 208 1.55 9.28 -10.00
C ARG A 208 1.98 10.14 -8.81
N TRP A 209 1.59 11.42 -8.80
CA TRP A 209 1.93 12.37 -7.76
C TRP A 209 1.07 12.21 -6.51
N ARG A 210 -0.16 11.69 -6.64
CA ARG A 210 -1.00 11.34 -5.48
C ARG A 210 -0.42 10.14 -4.71
N ILE A 211 0.17 9.18 -5.42
CA ILE A 211 0.90 8.05 -4.83
C ILE A 211 2.13 8.58 -4.08
N THR A 212 2.96 9.40 -4.75
CA THR A 212 4.13 10.06 -4.12
C THR A 212 3.74 10.87 -2.90
N PHE A 213 2.64 11.64 -2.98
CA PHE A 213 2.09 12.38 -1.85
C PHE A 213 1.79 11.47 -0.66
N LYS A 214 1.11 10.34 -0.88
CA LYS A 214 0.80 9.41 0.20
C LYS A 214 2.05 8.78 0.81
N VAL A 215 3.00 8.36 -0.02
CA VAL A 215 4.30 7.81 0.44
C VAL A 215 5.02 8.84 1.32
N LEU A 216 5.14 10.08 0.87
CA LEU A 216 5.82 11.15 1.61
C LEU A 216 5.12 11.53 2.91
N VAL A 217 3.79 11.48 2.94
CA VAL A 217 3.02 11.64 4.18
C VAL A 217 3.33 10.53 5.18
N LEU A 218 3.42 9.27 4.73
CA LEU A 218 3.82 8.14 5.59
C LEU A 218 5.25 8.30 6.11
N VAL A 219 6.18 8.77 5.26
CA VAL A 219 7.57 9.06 5.67
C VAL A 219 7.60 10.15 6.73
N PHE A 220 6.91 11.27 6.51
CA PHE A 220 6.86 12.35 7.49
C PHE A 220 6.29 11.85 8.83
N MET A 221 5.21 11.08 8.79
CA MET A 221 4.62 10.52 10.01
C MET A 221 5.59 9.58 10.74
N ALA A 222 6.27 8.70 10.01
CA ALA A 222 7.23 7.76 10.57
C ALA A 222 8.45 8.46 11.20
N LEU A 223 8.98 9.50 10.56
CA LEU A 223 10.14 10.26 11.06
C LEU A 223 9.83 11.21 12.22
N ASN A 224 8.55 11.51 12.46
CA ASN A 224 8.10 12.36 13.57
C ASN A 224 7.32 11.57 14.63
N ASP A 225 7.47 10.24 14.67
CA ASP A 225 6.81 9.35 15.64
C ASP A 225 5.27 9.45 15.68
N LEU A 226 4.66 9.89 14.58
CA LEU A 226 3.19 9.93 14.38
C LEU A 226 2.66 8.67 13.69
N GLY A 227 3.57 7.80 13.22
CA GLY A 227 3.27 6.54 12.56
C GLY A 227 3.73 5.34 13.37
N PRO A 228 3.41 4.12 12.92
CA PRO A 228 3.83 2.92 13.61
C PRO A 228 5.36 2.72 13.50
N ALA A 229 5.96 2.19 14.58
CA ALA A 229 7.41 2.00 14.69
C ALA A 229 8.01 1.20 13.52
N TYR A 230 7.32 0.15 13.08
CA TYR A 230 7.80 -0.69 11.97
C TYR A 230 8.00 0.07 10.65
N LEU A 231 7.30 1.20 10.42
CA LEU A 231 7.56 2.03 9.24
C LEU A 231 8.79 2.92 9.42
N ARG A 232 9.01 3.44 10.63
CA ARG A 232 10.18 4.23 10.97
C ARG A 232 11.44 3.38 10.86
N ASP A 233 11.40 2.14 11.32
CA ASP A 233 12.54 1.22 11.32
C ASP A 233 12.97 0.81 9.90
N LEU A 234 12.09 0.99 8.90
CA LEU A 234 12.41 0.82 7.48
C LEU A 234 13.13 2.03 6.85
N LEU A 235 13.21 3.16 7.56
CA LEU A 235 13.82 4.40 7.10
C LEU A 235 15.16 4.61 7.82
N MET A 236 16.25 4.60 7.06
CA MET A 236 17.59 4.82 7.61
C MET A 236 18.02 6.28 7.38
N PRO A 237 18.21 7.10 8.43
CA PRO A 237 18.79 8.43 8.30
C PRO A 237 20.19 8.35 7.68
N TYR A 238 20.49 9.29 6.78
CA TYR A 238 21.83 9.40 6.21
C TYR A 238 22.75 10.18 7.15
N ILE A 239 23.82 9.53 7.60
CA ILE A 239 24.87 10.15 8.43
C ILE A 239 26.16 10.15 7.60
N PRO A 240 26.69 11.32 7.21
CA PRO A 240 27.93 11.39 6.45
C PRO A 240 29.14 11.05 7.35
N ALA A 241 30.17 10.42 6.78
CA ALA A 241 31.39 10.07 7.53
C ALA A 241 32.25 11.29 7.94
N ARG A 242 31.96 12.45 7.36
CA ARG A 242 32.62 13.74 7.61
C ARG A 242 31.56 14.84 7.54
N PRO A 243 31.69 15.94 8.29
CA PRO A 243 30.75 17.06 8.20
C PRO A 243 30.75 17.62 6.77
N LEU A 244 29.60 17.57 6.12
CA LEU A 244 29.39 17.99 4.73
C LEU A 244 28.23 18.96 4.68
N ARG A 245 28.15 19.80 3.63
CA ARG A 245 26.97 20.67 3.41
C ARG A 245 25.64 19.88 3.31
N SER A 246 25.69 18.58 3.01
CA SER A 246 24.53 17.68 2.98
C SER A 246 24.04 17.20 4.36
N GLU A 247 24.81 17.44 5.44
CA GLU A 247 24.50 17.04 6.81
C GLU A 247 23.21 17.70 7.34
N SER A 248 22.92 18.93 6.91
CA SER A 248 21.70 19.67 7.28
C SER A 248 20.43 19.24 6.51
N GLY A 249 20.56 18.37 5.49
CA GLY A 249 19.50 18.12 4.51
C GLY A 249 18.43 17.11 4.90
N LYS A 250 18.52 16.49 6.09
CA LYS A 250 17.60 15.43 6.57
C LYS A 250 17.36 14.33 5.51
N PHE A 251 18.44 13.82 4.93
CA PHE A 251 18.38 12.80 3.89
C PHE A 251 18.21 11.38 4.48
N LEU A 252 17.65 10.49 3.66
CA LEU A 252 17.55 9.06 3.94
C LEU A 252 18.53 8.28 3.06
N VAL A 253 19.06 7.17 3.59
CA VAL A 253 19.85 6.22 2.80
C VAL A 253 18.93 5.52 1.80
N VAL A 254 19.29 5.56 0.52
CA VAL A 254 18.56 4.81 -0.51
C VAL A 254 19.10 3.37 -0.55
N PRO A 255 18.30 2.36 -0.17
CA PRO A 255 18.74 0.96 -0.22
C PRO A 255 19.01 0.52 -1.66
N ARG A 256 19.99 -0.37 -1.84
CA ARG A 256 20.32 -0.94 -3.15
C ARG A 256 19.62 -2.28 -3.34
N PHE A 257 18.83 -2.40 -4.39
CA PHE A 257 18.16 -3.64 -4.76
C PHE A 257 18.65 -4.15 -6.12
N ARG A 258 18.83 -5.47 -6.24
CA ARG A 258 19.18 -6.14 -7.51
C ARG A 258 17.98 -6.42 -8.41
N SER A 259 16.76 -6.05 -7.98
CA SER A 259 15.54 -6.31 -8.73
C SER A 259 14.60 -5.13 -8.70
N LYS A 260 13.84 -4.95 -9.79
CA LYS A 260 12.79 -3.93 -9.88
C LYS A 260 11.69 -4.09 -8.85
N LEU A 261 11.41 -5.33 -8.42
CA LEU A 261 10.48 -5.56 -7.32
C LEU A 261 11.00 -4.99 -5.99
N GLY A 262 12.30 -5.11 -5.72
CA GLY A 262 12.91 -4.51 -4.54
C GLY A 262 12.85 -2.98 -4.55
N GLU A 263 13.04 -2.36 -5.72
CA GLU A 263 12.86 -0.91 -5.91
C GLU A 263 11.42 -0.44 -5.64
N ARG A 264 10.42 -1.35 -5.60
CA ARG A 264 9.03 -1.02 -5.24
C ARG A 264 8.77 -1.02 -3.74
N SER A 265 9.74 -1.46 -2.94
CA SER A 265 9.62 -1.45 -1.48
C SER A 265 9.38 -0.05 -0.94
N PHE A 266 8.71 0.01 0.22
CA PHE A 266 8.50 1.27 0.93
C PHE A 266 9.84 1.98 1.20
N SER A 267 10.85 1.28 1.73
CA SER A 267 12.15 1.87 2.05
C SER A 267 12.83 2.53 0.85
N TYR A 268 12.78 1.91 -0.33
CA TYR A 268 13.32 2.51 -1.55
C TYR A 268 12.52 3.72 -2.01
N GLN A 269 11.20 3.56 -2.21
CA GLN A 269 10.33 4.61 -2.75
C GLN A 269 10.26 5.81 -1.80
N ALA A 270 10.25 5.55 -0.49
CA ALA A 270 10.34 6.54 0.56
C ALA A 270 11.63 7.35 0.47
N ALA A 271 12.79 6.70 0.51
CA ALA A 271 14.08 7.39 0.50
C ALA A 271 14.29 8.20 -0.79
N VAL A 272 13.98 7.61 -1.95
CA VAL A 272 14.10 8.29 -3.25
C VAL A 272 13.19 9.52 -3.30
N SER A 273 11.92 9.37 -2.95
CA SER A 273 10.96 10.50 -3.02
C SER A 273 11.25 11.56 -1.95
N TRP A 274 11.66 11.16 -0.74
CA TRP A 274 11.94 12.08 0.35
C TRP A 274 13.17 12.94 0.04
N ASN A 275 14.19 12.33 -0.56
CA ASN A 275 15.44 13.02 -0.85
C ASN A 275 15.31 14.12 -1.91
N THR A 276 14.28 14.09 -2.76
CA THR A 276 14.00 15.18 -3.71
C THR A 276 13.34 16.39 -3.07
N LEU A 277 12.83 16.28 -1.83
CA LEU A 277 12.17 17.39 -1.17
C LEU A 277 13.16 18.46 -0.68
N PRO A 278 12.83 19.76 -0.81
CA PRO A 278 13.57 20.83 -0.17
C PRO A 278 13.51 20.74 1.35
N LEU A 279 14.56 21.26 2.00
CA LEU A 279 14.70 21.20 3.46
C LEU A 279 13.56 21.90 4.22
N CYS A 280 12.99 22.97 3.65
CA CYS A 280 11.86 23.69 4.24
C CYS A 280 10.60 22.83 4.35
N LEU A 281 10.38 21.90 3.41
CA LEU A 281 9.28 20.93 3.49
C LEU A 281 9.58 19.86 4.53
N LYS A 282 10.80 19.29 4.50
CA LYS A 282 11.23 18.25 5.46
C LYS A 282 11.19 18.74 6.91
N SER A 283 11.39 20.04 7.13
CA SER A 283 11.35 20.69 8.45
C SER A 283 10.01 21.36 8.76
N SER A 284 8.92 20.91 8.12
CA SER A 284 7.58 21.40 8.45
C SER A 284 7.22 21.11 9.92
N PRO A 285 6.60 22.05 10.64
CA PRO A 285 6.37 21.92 12.09
C PRO A 285 5.22 20.99 12.44
N SER A 286 4.34 20.65 11.50
CA SER A 286 3.20 19.77 11.73
C SER A 286 2.82 19.00 10.47
N LEU A 287 2.09 17.90 10.65
CA LEU A 287 1.58 17.07 9.56
C LEU A 287 0.62 17.84 8.63
N SER A 288 -0.22 18.73 9.19
CA SER A 288 -1.17 19.52 8.41
C SER A 288 -0.45 20.52 7.49
N ILE A 289 0.56 21.23 8.03
CA ILE A 289 1.38 22.17 7.27
C ILE A 289 2.20 21.41 6.22
N PHE A 290 2.79 20.27 6.58
CA PHE A 290 3.52 19.42 5.65
C PHE A 290 2.63 18.99 4.47
N LYS A 291 1.44 18.44 4.73
CA LYS A 291 0.49 18.02 3.68
C LYS A 291 0.12 19.17 2.75
N SER A 292 -0.17 20.35 3.31
CA SER A 292 -0.53 21.53 2.52
C SER A 292 0.61 21.94 1.58
N ARG A 293 1.81 22.19 2.13
CA ARG A 293 2.97 22.62 1.35
C ARG A 293 3.45 21.56 0.36
N LEU A 294 3.39 20.29 0.75
CA LEU A 294 3.73 19.17 -0.12
C LEU A 294 2.78 19.11 -1.33
N LYS A 295 1.48 19.33 -1.13
CA LYS A 295 0.52 19.36 -2.24
C LYS A 295 0.89 20.44 -3.25
N THR A 296 1.24 21.64 -2.78
CA THR A 296 1.70 22.75 -3.65
C THR A 296 2.96 22.38 -4.42
N PHE A 297 3.99 21.89 -3.73
CA PHE A 297 5.26 21.49 -4.35
C PHE A 297 5.08 20.43 -5.44
N LEU A 298 4.27 19.39 -5.16
CA LEU A 298 4.00 18.34 -6.16
C LEU A 298 3.14 18.84 -7.31
N PHE A 299 2.28 19.84 -7.08
CA PHE A 299 1.45 20.43 -8.12
C PHE A 299 2.30 21.25 -9.10
N GLU A 300 3.23 22.05 -8.60
CA GLU A 300 4.22 22.76 -9.40
C GLU A 300 5.10 21.79 -10.19
N SER A 301 5.62 20.75 -9.52
CA SER A 301 6.39 19.66 -10.16
C SER A 301 5.62 18.98 -11.30
N ALA A 302 4.30 18.86 -11.16
CA ALA A 302 3.46 18.13 -12.10
C ALA A 302 3.15 18.91 -13.37
N PHE A 303 3.03 20.24 -13.27
CA PHE A 303 2.38 21.06 -14.29
C PHE A 303 3.19 22.27 -14.76
N VAL A 304 4.06 22.81 -13.92
CA VAL A 304 4.84 24.02 -14.23
C VAL A 304 6.25 23.64 -14.69
N GLY A 305 6.75 22.48 -14.24
CA GLY A 305 8.13 22.07 -14.44
C GLY A 305 9.03 22.82 -13.47
N MET A 306 9.70 22.09 -12.57
CA MET A 306 10.84 22.59 -11.81
C MET A 306 12.13 22.12 -12.48
#